data_AF-A0A6H2CV72-F1
#
_entry.id   AF-A0A6H2CV72-F1
#
_cell.length_a   1.000
_cell.length_b   1.000
_cell.length_c   1.000
_cell.angle_alpha   90.00
_cell.angle_beta   90.00
_cell.angle_gamma   90.00
#
_symmetry.space_group_name_H-M   'P 1'
#
loop_
_entity.id
_entity.type
_entity.pdbx_description
1 polymer ?
#
loop_
_entity_poly.entity_id
_entity_poly.type
_entity_poly.pdbx_seq_one_letter_code
_entity_poly.pdbx_strand_id
1 'polypeptide(L)'
;MKKMLLIALVMFAFSASACLAGEINLVGTWQGDMSLHNEHTGFVYKKDNSTKLIIEKEENGAFYGKREWTRNGTDYVEGFSGVMSPDGRRLYFAGHDDGYFFADVLGFDELTVYYLEDGGEAKAIRQNLKRVK
;
A
#
# COMPACT_ATOMS: atom_id res chain seq x y z
N MET A 1 20.16 32.09 37.63
CA MET A 1 18.72 31.73 37.58
C MET A 1 18.06 32.09 36.24
N LYS A 2 18.03 33.36 35.80
CA LYS A 2 17.42 33.75 34.50
C LYS A 2 18.00 33.04 33.26
N LYS A 3 19.32 32.79 33.22
CA LYS A 3 19.99 32.06 32.12
C LYS A 3 19.69 30.55 32.10
N MET A 4 19.40 29.93 33.26
CA MET A 4 19.01 28.52 33.34
C MET A 4 17.55 28.30 32.91
N LEU A 5 16.68 29.28 33.15
CA LEU A 5 15.28 29.25 32.71
C LEU A 5 15.17 29.30 31.18
N LEU A 6 16.06 30.04 30.51
CA LEU A 6 16.08 30.18 29.05
C LEU A 6 16.53 28.87 28.36
N ILE A 7 17.48 28.15 28.96
CA ILE A 7 17.98 26.86 28.42
C ILE A 7 16.92 25.77 28.56
N ALA A 8 16.16 25.75 29.66
CA ALA A 8 15.03 24.84 29.83
C ALA A 8 13.88 25.12 28.85
N LEU A 9 13.64 26.40 28.52
CA LEU A 9 12.62 26.79 27.54
C LEU A 9 12.97 26.40 26.10
N VAL A 10 14.26 26.43 25.75
CA VAL A 10 14.75 26.00 24.42
C VAL A 10 14.73 24.46 24.28
N MET A 11 14.99 23.71 25.36
CA MET A 11 14.89 22.24 25.32
C MET A 11 13.46 21.72 25.24
N PHE A 12 12.46 22.43 25.77
CA PHE A 12 11.04 22.06 25.65
C PHE A 12 10.47 22.28 24.24
N ALA A 13 11.10 23.14 23.43
CA ALA A 13 10.64 23.46 22.08
C ALA A 13 11.01 22.39 21.03
N PHE A 14 11.88 21.43 21.36
CA PHE A 14 12.32 20.38 20.43
C PHE A 14 11.56 19.05 20.55
N SER A 15 10.69 18.90 21.56
CA SER A 15 10.00 17.63 21.85
C SER A 15 8.62 17.48 21.19
N ALA A 16 8.17 18.43 20.38
CA ALA A 16 6.86 18.37 19.72
C ALA A 16 6.97 18.56 18.20
N SER A 17 7.76 17.71 17.55
CA SER A 17 7.47 17.34 16.15
C SER A 17 6.96 15.92 16.12
N ALA A 18 5.85 15.67 16.84
CA ALA A 18 4.95 14.62 16.42
C ALA A 18 4.31 15.16 15.14
N CYS A 19 4.89 14.78 14.00
CA CYS A 19 4.36 15.09 12.69
C CYS A 19 2.91 14.56 12.70
N LEU A 20 1.92 15.46 12.77
CA LEU A 20 0.58 15.17 12.27
C LEU A 20 0.73 15.08 10.74
N ALA A 21 1.38 14.02 10.27
CA ALA A 21 1.12 13.53 8.94
C ALA A 21 -0.38 13.24 8.95
N GLY A 22 -1.16 14.01 8.18
CA GLY A 22 -2.61 13.81 8.10
C GLY A 22 -2.88 12.32 7.92
N GLU A 23 -3.71 11.77 8.80
CA GLU A 23 -3.99 10.34 8.84
C GLU A 23 -4.41 9.88 7.44
N ILE A 24 -3.58 9.05 6.82
CA ILE A 24 -3.84 8.58 5.46
C ILE A 24 -4.97 7.57 5.57
N ASN A 25 -6.15 7.96 5.10
CA ASN A 25 -7.28 7.04 5.02
C ASN A 25 -7.06 6.06 3.87
N LEU A 26 -6.73 4.81 4.18
CA LEU A 26 -6.51 3.77 3.17
C LEU A 26 -7.82 3.21 2.57
N VAL A 27 -8.93 3.32 3.30
CA VAL A 27 -10.21 2.71 2.92
C VAL A 27 -10.69 3.28 1.59
N GLY A 28 -11.04 2.40 0.66
CA GLY A 28 -11.51 2.75 -0.67
C GLY A 28 -11.00 1.81 -1.76
N THR A 29 -11.37 2.16 -2.99
CA THR A 29 -10.99 1.42 -4.20
C THR A 29 -9.82 2.11 -4.88
N TRP A 30 -8.82 1.31 -5.26
CA TRP A 30 -7.59 1.74 -5.90
C TRP A 30 -7.42 0.97 -7.21
N GLN A 31 -7.11 1.68 -8.29
CA GLN A 31 -6.92 1.09 -9.61
C GLN A 31 -5.88 1.85 -10.41
N GLY A 32 -5.24 1.19 -11.36
CA GLY A 32 -4.27 1.84 -12.24
C GLY A 32 -3.54 0.83 -13.11
N ASP A 33 -2.40 1.26 -13.65
CA ASP A 33 -1.60 0.44 -14.55
C ASP A 33 -0.74 -0.58 -13.82
N MET A 34 -0.27 -1.58 -14.58
CA MET A 34 0.65 -2.59 -14.09
C MET A 34 1.75 -2.91 -15.09
N SER A 35 2.92 -3.23 -14.54
CA SER A 35 4.05 -3.85 -15.21
C SER A 35 4.39 -5.13 -14.46
N LEU A 36 4.66 -6.22 -15.17
CA LEU A 36 5.01 -7.49 -14.53
C LEU A 36 6.10 -8.24 -15.29
N HIS A 37 6.79 -9.10 -14.56
CA HIS A 37 7.54 -10.22 -15.10
C HIS A 37 6.98 -11.51 -14.52
N ASN A 38 6.67 -12.48 -15.37
CA ASN A 38 6.32 -13.85 -14.98
C ASN A 38 7.33 -14.81 -15.62
N GLU A 39 7.69 -15.88 -14.91
CA GLU A 39 8.75 -16.80 -15.32
C GLU A 39 8.50 -17.45 -16.69
N HIS A 40 7.26 -17.82 -17.01
CA HIS A 40 6.91 -18.45 -18.30
C HIS A 40 6.64 -17.47 -19.43
N THR A 41 6.05 -16.32 -19.10
CA THR A 41 5.51 -15.37 -20.10
C THR A 41 6.37 -14.12 -20.29
N GLY A 42 7.39 -13.92 -19.45
CA GLY A 42 8.31 -12.78 -19.53
C GLY A 42 7.68 -11.46 -19.10
N PHE A 43 8.12 -10.37 -19.73
CA PHE A 43 7.68 -9.01 -19.40
C PHE A 43 6.34 -8.67 -20.05
N VAL A 44 5.38 -8.21 -19.24
CA VAL A 44 4.06 -7.75 -19.70
C VAL A 44 3.78 -6.37 -19.10
N TYR A 45 3.24 -5.47 -19.93
CA TYR A 45 2.72 -4.17 -19.50
C TYR A 45 1.24 -4.07 -19.85
N LYS A 46 0.42 -3.66 -18.87
CA LYS A 46 -1.00 -3.42 -19.07
C LYS A 46 -1.34 -2.02 -18.57
N LYS A 47 -1.79 -1.18 -19.50
CA LYS A 47 -2.41 0.11 -19.21
C LYS A 47 -3.93 -0.07 -19.12
N ASP A 48 -4.37 -1.04 -18.32
CA ASP A 48 -5.78 -1.27 -18.04
C ASP A 48 -6.01 -1.19 -16.53
N ASN A 49 -7.18 -0.70 -16.14
CA ASN A 49 -7.61 -0.66 -14.74
C ASN A 49 -8.29 -2.00 -14.36
N SER A 50 -7.88 -3.11 -14.98
CA SER A 50 -8.57 -4.40 -14.78
C SER A 50 -8.37 -4.96 -13.38
N THR A 51 -7.30 -4.53 -12.69
CA THR A 51 -7.06 -4.90 -11.30
C THR A 51 -7.51 -3.78 -10.37
N LYS A 52 -8.38 -4.11 -9.42
CA LYS A 52 -8.81 -3.24 -8.33
C LYS A 52 -8.29 -3.79 -7.02
N LEU A 53 -7.74 -2.91 -6.20
CA LEU A 53 -7.46 -3.17 -4.80
C LEU A 53 -8.50 -2.42 -3.97
N ILE A 54 -9.29 -3.13 -3.18
CA ILE A 54 -10.37 -2.57 -2.37
C ILE A 54 -10.00 -2.78 -0.91
N ILE A 55 -9.69 -1.69 -0.20
CA ILE A 55 -9.43 -1.72 1.24
C ILE A 55 -10.76 -1.40 1.93
N GLU A 56 -11.28 -2.36 2.71
CA GLU A 56 -12.63 -2.30 3.28
C GLU A 56 -12.63 -1.68 4.68
N LYS A 57 -11.61 -2.00 5.48
CA LYS A 57 -11.47 -1.46 6.84
C LYS A 57 -10.00 -1.37 7.22
N GLU A 58 -9.68 -0.33 7.96
CA GLU A 58 -8.42 -0.15 8.66
C GLU A 58 -8.71 0.16 10.13
N GLU A 59 -7.97 -0.46 11.04
CA GLU A 59 -8.10 -0.28 12.48
C GLU A 59 -6.76 -0.59 13.17
N ASN A 60 -6.25 0.38 13.93
CA ASN A 60 -5.00 0.26 14.70
C ASN A 60 -3.79 -0.16 13.83
N GLY A 61 -3.70 0.35 12.59
CA GLY A 61 -2.61 0.03 11.67
C GLY A 61 -2.69 -1.36 11.04
N ALA A 62 -3.76 -2.12 11.28
CA ALA A 62 -4.10 -3.33 10.55
C ALA A 62 -5.26 -3.05 9.59
N PHE A 63 -5.30 -3.73 8.45
CA PHE A 63 -6.37 -3.55 7.46
C PHE A 63 -6.68 -4.85 6.73
N TYR A 64 -7.86 -4.91 6.12
CA TYR A 64 -8.26 -6.00 5.25
C TYR A 64 -9.08 -5.50 4.06
N GLY A 65 -9.22 -6.36 3.07
CA GLY A 65 -10.04 -6.09 1.90
C GLY A 65 -9.91 -7.19 0.88
N LYS A 66 -10.07 -6.82 -0.40
CA LYS A 66 -10.05 -7.75 -1.52
C LYS A 66 -9.42 -7.16 -2.78
N ARG A 67 -8.81 -8.03 -3.58
CA ARG A 67 -8.34 -7.75 -4.93
C ARG A 67 -9.33 -8.35 -5.93
N GLU A 68 -9.70 -7.57 -6.94
CA GLU A 68 -10.52 -8.03 -8.07
C GLU A 68 -9.72 -7.89 -9.35
N TRP A 69 -9.71 -8.91 -10.22
CA TRP A 69 -9.04 -8.82 -11.52
C TRP A 69 -9.68 -9.72 -12.56
N THR A 70 -9.53 -9.36 -13.83
CA THR A 70 -9.97 -10.18 -14.96
C THR A 70 -8.76 -10.84 -15.64
N ARG A 71 -8.78 -12.16 -15.79
CA ARG A 71 -7.80 -12.93 -16.58
C ARG A 71 -8.54 -13.78 -17.59
N ASN A 72 -8.19 -13.63 -18.87
CA ASN A 72 -8.81 -14.39 -19.98
C ASN A 72 -10.35 -14.32 -19.99
N GLY A 73 -10.92 -13.14 -19.70
CA GLY A 73 -12.38 -12.94 -19.65
C GLY A 73 -13.08 -13.55 -18.43
N THR A 74 -12.33 -14.13 -17.50
CA THR A 74 -12.85 -14.63 -16.22
C THR A 74 -12.50 -13.64 -15.13
N ASP A 75 -13.48 -13.28 -14.30
CA ASP A 75 -13.30 -12.41 -13.15
C ASP A 75 -12.90 -13.23 -11.92
N TYR A 76 -11.95 -12.70 -11.16
CA TYR A 76 -11.40 -13.30 -9.96
C TYR A 76 -11.50 -12.32 -8.80
N VAL A 77 -11.70 -12.85 -7.60
CA VAL A 77 -11.74 -12.11 -6.35
C VAL A 77 -10.94 -12.88 -5.31
N GLU A 78 -10.08 -12.17 -4.60
CA GLU A 78 -9.26 -12.74 -3.54
C GLU A 78 -9.22 -11.78 -2.35
N GLY A 79 -9.35 -12.32 -1.13
CA GLY A 79 -9.19 -11.54 0.09
C GLY A 79 -7.71 -11.26 0.41
N PHE A 80 -7.46 -10.25 1.25
CA PHE A 80 -6.14 -10.04 1.82
C PHE A 80 -6.21 -9.51 3.26
N SER A 81 -5.10 -9.64 3.97
CA SER A 81 -4.91 -9.06 5.30
C SER A 81 -3.54 -8.39 5.40
N GLY A 82 -3.51 -7.20 6.00
CA GLY A 82 -2.36 -6.32 5.95
C GLY A 82 -2.11 -5.48 7.19
N VAL A 83 -0.92 -4.89 7.21
CA VAL A 83 -0.45 -3.95 8.23
C VAL A 83 0.22 -2.74 7.57
N MET A 84 0.11 -1.60 8.22
CA MET A 84 0.74 -0.35 7.83
C MET A 84 1.96 -0.08 8.70
N SER A 85 3.04 0.43 8.11
CA SER A 85 4.21 0.86 8.86
C SER A 85 3.88 2.02 9.81
N PRO A 86 4.63 2.19 10.93
CA PRO A 86 4.35 3.25 11.89
C PRO A 86 4.39 4.68 11.33
N ASP A 87 5.09 4.90 10.22
CA ASP A 87 5.16 6.19 9.53
C ASP A 87 4.04 6.39 8.49
N GLY A 88 3.18 5.40 8.28
CA GLY A 88 2.08 5.44 7.30
C GLY A 88 2.54 5.37 5.84
N ARG A 89 3.83 5.11 5.58
CA ARG A 89 4.41 5.20 4.23
C ARG A 89 4.50 3.87 3.51
N ARG A 90 4.35 2.75 4.23
CA ARG A 90 4.47 1.40 3.67
C ARG A 90 3.32 0.52 4.13
N LEU A 91 2.83 -0.31 3.21
CA LEU A 91 1.85 -1.36 3.50
C LEU A 91 2.49 -2.72 3.24
N TYR A 92 2.11 -3.71 4.04
CA TYR A 92 2.52 -5.10 3.91
C TYR A 92 1.28 -5.96 4.04
N PHE A 93 0.97 -6.79 3.05
CA PHE A 93 -0.24 -7.61 3.10
C PHE A 93 -0.06 -8.94 2.38
N ALA A 94 -0.75 -9.97 2.86
CA ALA A 94 -0.77 -11.30 2.26
C ALA A 94 -2.11 -11.52 1.56
N GLY A 95 -2.05 -12.06 0.33
CA GLY A 95 -3.23 -12.64 -0.30
C GLY A 95 -3.70 -13.85 0.50
N HIS A 96 -5.01 -14.09 0.50
CA HIS A 96 -5.57 -15.26 1.18
C HIS A 96 -5.34 -16.56 0.38
N ASP A 97 -5.15 -16.46 -0.93
CA ASP A 97 -4.89 -17.60 -1.80
C ASP A 97 -3.39 -17.69 -2.12
N ASP A 98 -2.79 -16.59 -2.58
CA ASP A 98 -1.38 -16.57 -2.96
C ASP A 98 -0.67 -15.20 -2.83
N GLY A 99 0.66 -15.30 -2.75
CA GLY A 99 1.55 -14.16 -2.86
C GLY A 99 1.53 -13.16 -1.71
N TYR A 100 2.46 -12.23 -1.81
CA TYR A 100 2.69 -11.16 -0.85
C TYR A 100 2.71 -9.82 -1.56
N PHE A 101 2.17 -8.83 -0.89
CA PHE A 101 2.09 -7.48 -1.38
C PHE A 101 2.85 -6.53 -0.47
N PHE A 102 3.52 -5.58 -1.10
CA PHE A 102 4.21 -4.47 -0.49
C PHE A 102 3.68 -3.22 -1.16
N ALA A 103 3.47 -2.12 -0.45
CA ALA A 103 3.10 -0.87 -1.09
C ALA A 103 3.85 0.32 -0.51
N ASP A 104 4.17 1.28 -1.38
CA ASP A 104 4.59 2.62 -0.99
C ASP A 104 3.39 3.56 -1.10
N VAL A 105 3.12 4.30 -0.02
CA VAL A 105 2.11 5.35 0.00
C VAL A 105 2.76 6.66 -0.43
N LEU A 106 2.38 7.15 -1.61
CA LEU A 106 3.00 8.31 -2.25
C LEU A 106 2.23 9.61 -1.97
N GLY A 107 0.95 9.50 -1.61
CA GLY A 107 0.09 10.60 -1.22
C GLY A 107 -1.31 10.10 -0.85
N PHE A 108 -2.25 11.03 -0.63
CA PHE A 108 -3.62 10.68 -0.21
C PHE A 108 -4.38 9.79 -1.22
N ASP A 109 -4.03 9.89 -2.51
CA ASP A 109 -4.72 9.21 -3.61
C ASP A 109 -3.78 8.42 -4.52
N GLU A 110 -2.54 8.15 -4.09
CA GLU A 110 -1.53 7.45 -4.89
C GLU A 110 -0.78 6.36 -4.11
N LEU A 111 -0.80 5.14 -4.65
CA LEU A 111 -0.06 3.98 -4.15
C LEU A 111 0.81 3.40 -5.26
N THR A 112 2.01 2.91 -4.91
CA THR A 112 2.70 1.92 -5.74
C THR A 112 2.66 0.59 -5.03
N VAL A 113 2.06 -0.43 -5.64
CA VAL A 113 1.94 -1.78 -5.07
C VAL A 113 2.87 -2.73 -5.81
N TYR A 114 3.56 -3.57 -5.06
CA TYR A 114 4.42 -4.65 -5.54
C TYR A 114 3.81 -5.96 -5.07
N TYR A 115 3.50 -6.85 -5.99
CA TYR A 115 3.05 -8.20 -5.69
C TYR A 115 4.11 -9.21 -6.12
N LEU A 116 4.43 -10.13 -5.22
CA LEU A 116 5.40 -11.20 -5.42
C LEU A 116 4.73 -12.53 -5.13
N GLU A 117 4.89 -13.47 -6.05
CA GLU A 117 4.47 -14.86 -5.89
C GLU A 117 5.63 -15.75 -6.31
N ASP A 118 5.91 -16.78 -5.52
CA ASP A 118 6.91 -17.79 -5.78
C ASP A 118 6.31 -19.06 -6.41
N GLY A 119 7.12 -20.11 -6.53
CA GLY A 119 6.67 -21.39 -7.08
C GLY A 119 6.69 -21.46 -8.61
N GLY A 120 5.93 -22.39 -9.16
CA GLY A 120 5.95 -22.73 -10.59
C GLY A 120 5.35 -21.67 -11.51
N GLU A 121 4.72 -20.63 -10.98
CA GLU A 121 4.18 -19.49 -11.73
C GLU A 121 4.76 -18.17 -11.22
N ALA A 122 6.01 -18.23 -10.75
CA ALA A 122 6.70 -17.13 -10.10
C ALA A 122 6.58 -15.83 -10.89
N LYS A 123 6.15 -14.77 -10.22
CA LYS A 123 5.91 -13.48 -10.84
C LYS A 123 6.13 -12.33 -9.88
N ALA A 124 6.59 -11.22 -10.45
CA ALA A 124 6.69 -9.95 -9.79
C ALA A 124 5.88 -8.92 -10.57
N ILE A 125 4.98 -8.23 -9.89
CA ILE A 125 4.11 -7.22 -10.46
C ILE A 125 4.36 -5.91 -9.73
N ARG A 126 4.52 -4.82 -10.47
CA ARG A 126 4.44 -3.46 -9.96
C ARG A 126 3.21 -2.78 -10.54
N GLN A 127 2.40 -2.16 -9.69
CA GLN A 127 1.20 -1.44 -10.04
C GLN A 127 1.30 0.00 -9.53
N ASN A 128 0.94 0.99 -10.35
CA ASN A 128 0.79 2.37 -9.89
C ASN A 128 -0.70 2.66 -9.81
N LEU A 129 -1.24 2.68 -8.59
CA LEU A 129 -2.66 2.79 -8.33
C LEU A 129 -3.05 4.21 -7.90
N LYS A 130 -4.21 4.65 -8.37
CA LYS A 130 -4.87 5.86 -7.90
C LYS A 130 -6.20 5.53 -7.25
N ARG A 131 -6.60 6.34 -6.28
CA ARG A 131 -7.94 6.23 -5.69
C ARG A 131 -9.01 6.50 -6.74
N VAL A 132 -10.01 5.63 -6.79
CA VAL A 132 -11.23 5.84 -7.58
C VAL A 132 -12.10 6.87 -6.86
N LYS A 133 -12.47 7.94 -7.58
CA LYS A 133 -13.35 9.00 -7.07
C LYS A 133 -14.82 8.67 -7.29
#